data_AF-A0A7C4DDE9-F1
#
_entry.id   AF-A0A7C4DDE9-F1
#
_cell.length_a   1.000
_cell.length_b   1.000
_cell.length_c   1.000
_cell.angle_alpha   90.00
_cell.angle_beta   90.00
_cell.angle_gamma   90.00
#
_symmetry.space_group_name_H-M   'P 1'
#
loop_
_entity.id
_entity.type
_entity.pdbx_description
1 polymer ?
#
loop_
_entity_poly.entity_id
_entity_poly.type
_entity_poly.pdbx_seq_one_letter_code
_entity_poly.pdbx_strand_id
1 'polypeptide(L)'
;GFLQHIFLEDVQPDPYALWKFIVKIARNTLTAYFDFTLDIWVCPDCHAQGTIDWRNHQFDSPAELVEFKCPKCGSRRAEIYSRITGYLQGVKATWNDPKKQELLDRRRYNLNV
;
A
#
# COMPACT_ATOMS: atom_id res chain seq x y z
N GLY A 1 -2.22 16.00 17.99
CA GLY A 1 -1.48 14.82 17.52
C GLY A 1 -1.54 14.77 16.02
N PHE A 2 -0.52 14.21 15.37
CA PHE A 2 -0.49 14.02 13.92
C PHE A 2 0.01 12.62 13.60
N LEU A 3 -0.22 12.15 12.37
CA LEU A 3 0.30 10.89 11.85
C LEU A 3 0.88 11.14 10.46
N GLN A 4 2.14 10.75 10.26
CA GLN A 4 2.78 10.74 8.96
C GLN A 4 2.67 9.34 8.33
N HIS A 5 2.03 9.26 7.17
CA HIS A 5 2.03 8.06 6.35
C HIS A 5 3.26 8.03 5.44
N ILE A 6 3.95 6.89 5.41
CA ILE A 6 5.06 6.63 4.48
C ILE A 6 4.67 5.43 3.63
N PHE A 7 4.36 5.68 2.37
CA PHE A 7 3.99 4.64 1.42
C PHE A 7 5.24 3.98 0.85
N LEU A 8 5.26 2.64 0.87
CA LEU A 8 6.35 1.83 0.34
C LEU A 8 5.87 1.14 -0.93
N GLU A 9 6.71 1.15 -1.97
CA GLU A 9 6.42 0.50 -3.26
C GLU A 9 7.08 -0.86 -3.42
N ASP A 10 8.02 -1.19 -2.54
CA ASP A 10 8.74 -2.44 -2.62
C ASP A 10 7.82 -3.61 -2.29
N VAL A 11 7.84 -4.64 -3.14
CA VAL A 11 7.17 -5.92 -2.86
C VAL A 11 7.68 -6.50 -1.54
N GLN A 12 8.97 -6.32 -1.27
CA GLN A 12 9.65 -6.76 -0.06
C GLN A 12 10.74 -5.73 0.32
N PRO A 13 10.44 -4.77 1.21
CA PRO A 13 11.41 -3.77 1.62
C PRO A 13 12.55 -4.40 2.43
N ASP A 14 13.78 -3.92 2.21
CA ASP A 14 14.94 -4.39 2.96
C ASP A 14 14.82 -3.99 4.44
N PRO A 15 14.84 -4.96 5.37
CA PRO A 15 14.59 -4.69 6.79
C PRO A 15 15.67 -3.80 7.42
N TYR A 16 16.91 -3.86 6.94
CA TYR A 16 18.01 -3.07 7.47
C TYR A 16 17.95 -1.61 6.98
N ALA A 17 17.56 -1.39 5.72
CA ALA A 17 17.28 -0.08 5.17
C ALA A 17 16.10 0.60 5.88
N LEU A 18 15.02 -0.15 6.13
CA LEU A 18 13.88 0.33 6.93
C LEU A 18 14.31 0.73 8.33
N TRP A 19 15.08 -0.11 9.02
CA TRP A 19 15.61 0.21 10.34
C TRP A 19 16.44 1.50 10.33
N LYS A 20 17.37 1.64 9.38
CA LYS A 20 18.15 2.87 9.23
C LYS A 20 17.27 4.08 9.00
N PHE A 21 16.22 3.94 8.20
CA PHE A 21 15.29 5.03 7.92
C PHE A 21 14.48 5.42 9.18
N ILE A 22 13.95 4.44 9.90
CA ILE A 22 13.29 4.62 11.21
C ILE A 22 14.18 5.42 12.16
N VAL A 23 15.44 5.00 12.31
CA VAL A 23 16.40 5.67 13.20
C VAL A 23 16.64 7.12 12.77
N LYS A 24 16.73 7.38 11.47
CA LYS A 24 16.91 8.75 10.95
C LYS A 24 15.70 9.63 11.21
N ILE A 25 14.48 9.13 10.99
CA ILE A 25 13.24 9.87 11.30
C ILE A 25 13.21 10.16 12.80
N ALA A 26 13.31 9.12 13.62
CA ALA A 26 13.15 9.24 15.07
C ALA A 26 14.21 10.14 15.75
N ARG A 27 15.42 10.25 15.19
CA ARG A 27 16.51 11.05 15.80
C ARG A 27 16.67 12.44 15.20
N ASN A 28 16.30 12.63 13.92
CA ASN A 28 16.66 13.83 13.18
C ASN A 28 15.45 14.65 12.71
N THR A 29 14.23 14.23 13.03
CA THR A 29 13.02 15.01 12.73
C THR A 29 12.15 15.17 13.99
N LEU A 30 11.15 16.05 13.90
CA LEU A 30 10.12 16.22 14.93
C LEU A 30 8.96 15.24 14.76
N THR A 31 9.14 14.17 13.96
CA THR A 31 8.08 13.21 13.66
C THR A 31 7.83 12.28 14.83
N ALA A 32 6.76 12.55 15.58
CA ALA A 32 6.41 11.79 16.77
C ALA A 32 5.65 10.48 16.46
N TYR A 33 4.85 10.46 15.40
CA TYR A 33 4.07 9.28 15.03
C TYR A 33 4.03 9.13 13.51
N PHE A 34 4.50 7.97 13.04
CA PHE A 34 4.57 7.63 11.63
C PHE A 34 4.34 6.15 11.43
N ASP A 35 3.91 5.80 10.23
CA ASP A 35 3.79 4.42 9.81
C ASP A 35 4.36 4.18 8.42
N PHE A 36 4.67 2.91 8.16
CA PHE A 36 4.91 2.41 6.83
C PHE A 36 3.68 1.66 6.36
N THR A 37 3.31 1.91 5.11
CA THR A 37 2.21 1.22 4.45
C THR A 37 2.75 0.48 3.24
N LEU A 38 2.61 -0.84 3.27
CA LEU A 38 2.68 -1.70 2.10
C LEU A 38 1.24 -1.95 1.65
N ASP A 39 0.95 -1.72 0.38
CA ASP A 39 -0.34 -2.11 -0.18
C ASP A 39 -0.34 -3.62 -0.35
N ILE A 40 -1.19 -4.29 0.43
CA ILE A 40 -1.29 -5.76 0.43
C ILE A 40 -2.59 -6.20 -0.21
N TRP A 41 -2.63 -7.42 -0.71
CA TRP A 41 -3.86 -8.06 -1.15
C TRP A 41 -4.07 -9.36 -0.38
N VAL A 42 -5.35 -9.69 -0.15
CA VAL A 42 -5.77 -10.92 0.54
C VAL A 42 -6.89 -11.54 -0.26
N CYS A 43 -6.80 -12.84 -0.52
CA CYS A 43 -7.85 -13.59 -1.20
C CYS A 43 -8.56 -14.54 -0.21
N PRO A 44 -9.87 -14.38 0.03
CA PRO A 44 -10.62 -15.26 0.92
C PRO A 44 -10.88 -16.65 0.33
N ASP A 45 -10.64 -16.86 -0.97
CA ASP A 45 -11.02 -18.10 -1.69
C ASP A 45 -9.90 -19.13 -1.67
N CYS A 46 -8.66 -18.68 -1.89
CA CYS A 46 -7.48 -19.53 -1.88
C CYS A 46 -6.55 -19.24 -0.70
N HIS A 47 -6.92 -18.31 0.18
CA HIS A 47 -6.16 -17.87 1.35
C HIS A 47 -4.75 -17.34 1.04
N ALA A 48 -4.47 -17.06 -0.24
CA ALA A 48 -3.24 -16.41 -0.63
C ALA A 48 -3.27 -14.93 -0.27
N GLN A 49 -2.10 -14.40 0.04
CA GLN A 49 -1.88 -12.98 0.32
C GLN A 49 -0.52 -12.57 -0.23
N GLY A 50 -0.35 -11.28 -0.47
CA GLY A 50 0.90 -10.72 -0.95
C GLY A 50 0.87 -9.20 -0.95
N THR A 51 1.92 -8.61 -1.49
CA THR A 51 2.02 -7.17 -1.73
C THR A 51 1.65 -6.85 -3.17
N ILE A 52 1.20 -5.63 -3.42
CA ILE A 52 1.05 -5.08 -4.76
C ILE A 52 2.44 -4.71 -5.27
N ASP A 53 2.82 -5.32 -6.39
CA ASP A 53 4.02 -4.93 -7.13
C ASP A 53 3.67 -3.74 -8.02
N TRP A 54 3.80 -2.52 -7.49
CA TRP A 54 3.48 -1.29 -8.21
C TRP A 54 4.38 -1.02 -9.42
N ARG A 55 5.51 -1.74 -9.58
CA ARG A 55 6.36 -1.64 -10.78
C ARG A 55 5.76 -2.40 -11.95
N ASN A 56 5.12 -3.54 -11.67
CA ASN A 56 4.57 -4.44 -12.68
C ASN A 56 3.03 -4.43 -12.74
N HIS A 57 2.37 -3.79 -11.77
CA HIS A 57 0.92 -3.68 -11.67
C HIS A 57 0.53 -2.19 -11.62
N GLN A 58 -0.10 -1.73 -12.69
CA GLN A 58 -0.61 -0.37 -12.81
C GLN A 58 -2.13 -0.42 -12.88
N PHE A 59 -2.77 0.53 -12.20
CA PHE A 59 -4.20 0.77 -12.28
C PHE A 59 -4.38 2.18 -12.85
N ASP A 60 -5.09 2.30 -13.96
CA ASP A 60 -5.27 3.57 -14.66
C ASP A 60 -6.51 4.32 -14.16
N SER A 61 -7.40 3.64 -13.43
CA SER A 61 -8.61 4.25 -12.90
C SER A 61 -9.10 3.62 -11.59
N PRO A 62 -9.88 4.35 -10.77
CA PRO A 62 -10.51 3.81 -9.57
C PRO A 62 -11.39 2.57 -9.81
N ALA A 63 -11.92 2.41 -11.03
CA ALA A 63 -12.75 1.27 -11.40
C ALA A 63 -11.92 -0.03 -11.47
N GLU A 64 -10.67 0.03 -11.92
CA GLU A 64 -9.80 -1.15 -12.01
C GLU A 64 -9.40 -1.69 -10.64
N LEU A 65 -9.26 -0.82 -9.63
CA LEU A 65 -9.05 -1.22 -8.24
C LEU A 65 -10.20 -2.10 -7.72
N VAL A 66 -11.45 -1.82 -8.14
CA VAL A 66 -12.64 -2.58 -7.74
C VAL A 66 -12.71 -3.92 -8.48
N GLU A 67 -12.19 -3.99 -9.70
CA GLU A 67 -12.12 -5.21 -10.51
C GLU A 67 -10.87 -6.07 -10.24
N PHE A 68 -10.05 -5.70 -9.26
CA PHE A 68 -8.88 -6.49 -8.86
C PHE A 68 -9.26 -7.97 -8.63
N LYS A 69 -8.43 -8.86 -9.16
CA LYS A 69 -8.59 -10.32 -9.05
C LYS A 69 -7.36 -10.91 -8.39
N CYS A 70 -7.57 -11.98 -7.63
CA CYS A 70 -6.46 -12.73 -7.04
C CYS A 70 -5.48 -13.18 -8.14
N PRO A 71 -4.18 -12.84 -8.05
CA PRO A 71 -3.19 -13.26 -9.04
C PRO A 71 -2.89 -14.78 -8.97
N LYS A 72 -3.38 -15.48 -7.94
CA LYS A 72 -3.17 -16.93 -7.77
C LYS A 72 -4.33 -17.78 -8.29
N CYS A 73 -5.58 -17.35 -8.09
CA CYS A 73 -6.76 -18.16 -8.45
C CYS A 73 -7.80 -17.41 -9.31
N GLY A 74 -7.58 -16.13 -9.62
CA GLY A 74 -8.50 -15.32 -10.43
C GLY A 74 -9.79 -14.86 -9.73
N SER A 75 -9.94 -15.14 -8.43
CA SER A 75 -11.14 -14.72 -7.68
C SER A 75 -11.29 -13.20 -7.62
N ARG A 76 -12.52 -12.72 -7.90
CA ARG A 76 -12.93 -11.30 -7.75
C ARG A 76 -13.22 -10.90 -6.30
N ARG A 77 -13.18 -11.85 -5.36
CA ARG A 77 -13.34 -11.60 -3.92
C ARG A 77 -12.03 -11.21 -3.24
N ALA A 78 -10.91 -11.19 -3.97
CA ALA A 78 -9.67 -10.63 -3.45
C ALA A 78 -9.83 -9.13 -3.18
N GLU A 79 -9.23 -8.67 -2.10
CA GLU A 79 -9.29 -7.30 -1.63
C GLU A 79 -7.88 -6.74 -1.53
N ILE A 80 -7.73 -5.46 -1.90
CA ILE A 80 -6.51 -4.69 -1.66
C ILE A 80 -6.71 -3.94 -0.35
N TYR A 81 -5.77 -4.05 0.58
CA TYR A 81 -5.74 -3.29 1.80
C TYR A 81 -4.66 -2.22 1.71
N SER A 82 -5.07 -0.98 1.97
CA SER A 82 -4.19 0.18 2.07
C SER A 82 -4.59 1.05 3.25
N ARG A 83 -3.76 2.04 3.57
CA ARG A 83 -3.97 2.98 4.67
C ARG A 83 -4.07 4.40 4.14
N ILE A 84 -5.02 5.16 4.69
CA ILE A 84 -5.17 6.59 4.40
C ILE A 84 -5.41 7.44 5.65
N THR A 85 -6.18 6.94 6.63
CA THR A 85 -6.50 7.67 7.88
C THR A 85 -6.03 6.92 9.13
N GLY A 86 -4.89 6.23 9.08
CA GLY A 86 -4.28 5.60 10.27
C GLY A 86 -4.44 4.10 10.43
N TYR A 87 -5.33 3.43 9.69
CA TYR A 87 -5.49 1.98 9.73
C TYR A 87 -5.72 1.39 8.34
N LEU A 88 -5.46 0.08 8.21
CA LEU A 88 -5.67 -0.64 6.95
C LEU A 88 -7.16 -0.86 6.70
N GLN A 89 -7.59 -0.61 5.48
CA GLN A 89 -8.97 -0.78 5.03
C GLN A 89 -9.00 -1.39 3.63
N GLY A 90 -10.05 -2.15 3.34
CA GLY A 90 -10.30 -2.68 2.00
C GLY A 90 -10.61 -1.55 1.02
N VAL A 91 -9.84 -1.45 -0.06
CA VAL A 91 -9.97 -0.42 -1.09
C VAL A 91 -11.26 -0.63 -1.88
N LYS A 92 -11.59 -1.89 -2.23
CA LYS A 92 -12.84 -2.22 -2.93
C LYS A 92 -14.04 -2.08 -2.01
N ALA A 93 -13.98 -2.64 -0.81
CA ALA A 93 -15.13 -2.74 0.09
C ALA A 93 -15.48 -1.43 0.81
N THR A 94 -14.49 -0.58 1.13
CA THR A 94 -14.68 0.52 2.09
C THR A 94 -14.34 1.90 1.55
N TRP A 95 -13.50 2.02 0.53
CA TRP A 95 -13.07 3.34 0.04
C TRP A 95 -14.09 3.93 -0.94
N ASN A 96 -14.31 5.24 -0.82
CA ASN A 96 -15.04 6.01 -1.82
C ASN A 96 -14.10 6.40 -2.98
N ASP A 97 -14.65 6.94 -4.06
CA ASP A 97 -13.87 7.22 -5.27
C ASP A 97 -12.74 8.23 -5.06
N PRO A 98 -12.90 9.31 -4.26
CA PRO A 98 -11.78 10.19 -3.95
C PRO A 98 -10.62 9.50 -3.22
N LYS A 99 -10.89 8.59 -2.28
CA LYS A 99 -9.84 7.81 -1.61
C LYS A 99 -9.13 6.87 -2.57
N LYS A 100 -9.89 6.23 -3.48
CA LYS A 100 -9.30 5.39 -4.54
C LYS A 100 -8.42 6.22 -5.46
N GLN A 101 -8.85 7.43 -5.83
CA GLN A 101 -8.04 8.34 -6.64
C GLN A 101 -6.76 8.75 -5.91
N GLU A 102 -6.82 9.03 -4.61
CA GLU A 102 -5.62 9.30 -3.79
C GLU A 102 -4.60 8.16 -3.89
N LEU A 103 -5.04 6.89 -3.81
CA LEU A 103 -4.15 5.74 -3.96
C LEU A 103 -3.40 5.77 -5.30
N LEU A 104 -4.09 6.12 -6.39
CA LEU A 104 -3.50 6.20 -7.72
C LEU A 104 -2.54 7.39 -7.84
N ASP A 105 -2.88 8.51 -7.22
CA ASP A 105 -2.09 9.75 -7.26
C ASP A 105 -0.84 9.72 -6.38
N ARG A 106 -0.67 8.69 -5.53
CA ARG A 106 0.53 8.53 -4.70
C ARG A 106 1.78 8.59 -5.57
N ARG A 107 2.70 9.46 -5.17
CA ARG A 107 4.04 9.56 -5.77
C ARG A 107 4.73 8.22 -5.59
N ARG A 108 5.06 7.61 -6.74
CA ARG A 108 5.81 6.38 -6.81
C ARG A 108 7.25 6.67 -7.26
N TYR A 109 8.23 6.33 -6.43
CA TYR A 109 9.65 6.60 -6.64
C TYR A 109 10.34 5.36 -7.23
N ASN A 110 10.58 5.41 -8.54
CA ASN A 110 11.51 4.48 -9.16
C ASN A 110 12.95 4.99 -8.94
N LEU A 111 13.58 4.54 -7.87
CA LEU A 111 15.00 4.76 -7.67
C LEU A 111 15.75 3.81 -8.61
N ASN A 112 16.26 4.35 -9.71
CA ASN A 112 17.24 3.66 -10.56
C ASN A 112 18.51 3.47 -9.72
N VAL A 113 18.63 2.33 -9.04
CA VAL A 113 19.84 1.90 -8.33
C VAL A 113 20.43 0.72 -9.09
#